data_AF-A0AAU7Y6E9-F1
#
_entry.id   AF-A0AAU7Y6E9-F1
#
_cell.length_a   1.000
_cell.length_b   1.000
_cell.length_c   1.000
_cell.angle_alpha   90.00
_cell.angle_beta   90.00
_cell.angle_gamma   90.00
#
_symmetry.space_group_name_H-M   'P 1'
#
loop_
_entity.id
_entity.type
_entity.pdbx_description
1 polymer ?
#
loop_
_entity_poly.entity_id
_entity_poly.type
_entity_poly.pdbx_seq_one_letter_code
_entity_poly.pdbx_strand_id
1 'polypeptide(L)'
;MELTKAVLDCMQTLRRQIRDEQALDIRLSQPDAIQSMLKACADSRQANIISLGERLSELTGIRVQKVLSEEELIRKYTQYAGPLRG
;
A
#
# COMPACT_ATOMS: atom_id res chain seq x y z
N MET A 1 13.71 -6.29 -14.67
CA MET A 1 12.69 -7.01 -13.90
C MET A 1 11.65 -7.51 -14.91
N GLU A 2 11.53 -8.82 -15.10
CA GLU A 2 10.48 -9.37 -15.98
C GLU A 2 9.16 -9.40 -15.21
N LEU A 3 8.20 -8.59 -15.65
CA LEU A 3 6.85 -8.60 -15.10
C LEU A 3 6.17 -9.91 -15.52
N THR A 4 5.97 -10.82 -14.57
CA THR A 4 5.28 -12.08 -14.83
C THR A 4 3.79 -11.83 -15.08
N LYS A 5 3.13 -12.75 -15.80
CA LYS A 5 1.66 -12.69 -16.02
C LYS A 5 0.88 -12.53 -14.72
N ALA A 6 1.35 -13.14 -13.62
CA ALA A 6 0.76 -13.02 -12.30
C ALA A 6 0.82 -11.58 -11.75
N VAL A 7 1.93 -10.86 -11.99
CA VAL A 7 2.04 -9.44 -11.60
C VAL A 7 1.08 -8.59 -12.41
N LEU A 8 1.03 -8.78 -13.74
CA LEU A 8 0.14 -8.00 -14.61
C LEU A 8 -1.34 -8.19 -14.25
N ASP A 9 -1.76 -9.43 -14.00
CA ASP A 9 -3.12 -9.75 -13.58
C ASP A 9 -3.47 -9.12 -12.22
N CYS A 10 -2.54 -9.19 -11.26
CA CYS A 10 -2.69 -8.55 -9.96
C CYS A 10 -2.81 -7.02 -10.10
N MET A 11 -1.93 -6.39 -10.89
CA MET A 11 -1.97 -4.94 -11.13
C MET A 11 -3.28 -4.49 -11.81
N GLN A 12 -3.81 -5.27 -12.76
CA GLN A 12 -5.07 -4.95 -13.44
C GLN A 12 -6.27 -5.02 -12.49
N THR A 13 -6.34 -6.09 -11.70
CA THR A 13 -7.38 -6.27 -10.69
C THR A 13 -7.32 -5.15 -9.65
N LEU A 14 -6.12 -4.87 -9.16
CA LEU A 14 -5.88 -3.84 -8.16
C LEU A 14 -6.25 -2.45 -8.66
N ARG A 15 -5.86 -2.11 -9.90
CA ARG A 15 -6.24 -0.84 -10.54
C ARG A 15 -7.76 -0.66 -10.58
N ARG A 16 -8.49 -1.72 -10.91
CA ARG A 16 -9.95 -1.67 -11.00
C ARG A 16 -10.58 -1.36 -9.63
N GLN A 17 -10.11 -2.02 -8.57
CA GLN A 17 -10.63 -1.78 -7.22
C GLN A 17 -10.26 -0.40 -6.69
N ILE A 18 -9.02 0.05 -6.90
CA ILE A 18 -8.57 1.38 -6.50
C ILE A 18 -9.37 2.48 -7.22
N ARG A 19 -9.65 2.29 -8.52
CA ARG A 19 -10.48 3.25 -9.27
C ARG A 19 -11.91 3.28 -8.75
N ASP A 20 -12.48 2.14 -8.39
CA ASP A 20 -13.85 2.05 -7.86
C ASP A 20 -13.97 2.69 -6.46
N GLU A 21 -13.01 2.44 -5.57
CA GLU A 21 -13.02 2.99 -4.20
C GLU A 21 -12.60 4.47 -4.14
N GLN A 22 -11.50 4.83 -4.80
CA GLN A 22 -10.79 6.09 -4.59
C GLN A 22 -10.82 7.01 -5.83
N ALA A 23 -11.48 6.60 -6.92
CA ALA A 23 -11.45 7.29 -8.21
C ALA A 23 -10.02 7.54 -8.75
N LEU A 24 -9.03 6.80 -8.27
CA LEU A 24 -7.64 6.94 -8.69
C LEU A 24 -7.38 6.17 -9.98
N ASP A 25 -6.91 6.88 -11.00
CA ASP A 25 -6.52 6.29 -12.28
C ASP A 25 -5.00 6.09 -12.38
N ILE A 26 -4.55 4.84 -12.23
CA ILE A 26 -3.13 4.49 -12.26
C ILE A 26 -2.80 3.82 -13.61
N ARG A 27 -1.89 4.41 -14.38
CA ARG A 27 -1.46 3.86 -15.68
C ARG A 27 -0.37 2.82 -15.49
N LEU A 28 -0.55 1.62 -16.05
CA LEU A 28 0.43 0.53 -15.98
C LEU A 28 1.76 0.85 -16.69
N SER A 29 1.73 1.77 -17.67
CA SER A 29 2.91 2.17 -18.43
C SER A 29 3.80 3.17 -17.70
N GLN A 30 3.34 3.78 -16.60
CA GLN A 30 4.16 4.74 -15.87
C GLN A 30 5.22 4.00 -15.04
N PRO A 31 6.44 4.55 -14.93
CA PRO A 31 7.54 3.90 -14.23
C PRO A 31 7.23 3.60 -12.75
N ASP A 32 6.40 4.44 -12.13
CA ASP A 32 6.01 4.33 -10.73
C ASP A 32 4.67 3.60 -10.51
N ALA A 33 4.14 2.89 -11.50
CA ALA A 33 2.82 2.25 -11.42
C ALA A 33 2.64 1.40 -10.16
N ILE A 34 3.61 0.53 -9.87
CA ILE A 34 3.58 -0.37 -8.71
C ILE A 34 3.62 0.43 -7.40
N GLN A 35 4.50 1.43 -7.31
CA GLN A 35 4.60 2.28 -6.12
C GLN A 35 3.31 3.07 -5.87
N SER A 36 2.70 3.64 -6.92
CA SER A 36 1.41 4.33 -6.82
C SER A 36 0.29 3.39 -6.36
N MET A 37 0.23 2.16 -6.88
CA MET A 37 -0.77 1.17 -6.46
C MET A 37 -0.60 0.80 -5.00
N LEU A 38 0.64 0.52 -4.56
CA LEU A 38 0.93 0.15 -3.17
C LEU A 38 0.64 1.29 -2.19
N LYS A 39 0.86 2.55 -2.58
CA LYS A 39 0.45 3.72 -1.78
C LYS A 39 -1.08 3.79 -1.63
N ALA A 40 -1.80 3.67 -2.74
CA ALA A 40 -3.26 3.65 -2.71
C ALA A 40 -3.83 2.48 -1.89
N CYS A 41 -3.15 1.32 -1.86
CA CYS A 41 -3.48 0.22 -0.96
C CYS A 41 -3.30 0.58 0.51
N ALA A 42 -2.24 1.31 0.85
CA ALA A 42 -1.97 1.71 2.23
C ALA A 42 -3.01 2.70 2.77
N ASP A 43 -3.59 3.52 1.89
CA ASP A 43 -4.66 4.49 2.19
C ASP A 43 -6.08 3.89 2.07
N SER A 44 -6.22 2.71 1.47
CA SER A 44 -7.52 2.03 1.33
C SER A 44 -8.04 1.51 2.67
N ARG A 45 -9.37 1.53 2.83
CA ARG A 45 -10.06 0.91 3.98
C ARG A 45 -10.61 -0.47 3.65
N GLN A 46 -10.49 -0.90 2.39
CA GLN A 46 -10.96 -2.21 1.94
C GLN A 46 -9.89 -3.27 2.18
N ALA A 47 -10.22 -4.27 2.99
CA ALA A 47 -9.35 -5.43 3.24
C ALA A 47 -8.88 -6.10 1.93
N ASN A 48 -9.77 -6.14 0.92
CA ASN A 48 -9.49 -6.73 -0.39
C ASN A 48 -8.33 -6.02 -1.10
N ILE A 49 -8.32 -4.69 -1.11
CA ILE A 49 -7.28 -3.87 -1.75
C ILE A 49 -5.96 -4.00 -0.99
N ILE A 50 -6.03 -4.04 0.35
CA ILE A 50 -4.86 -4.24 1.21
C ILE A 50 -4.20 -5.59 0.89
N SER A 51 -4.96 -6.69 0.89
CA SER A 51 -4.44 -8.03 0.59
C SER A 51 -3.91 -8.16 -0.84
N LEU A 52 -4.53 -7.51 -1.83
CA LEU A 52 -3.99 -7.45 -3.19
C LEU A 52 -2.68 -6.66 -3.25
N GLY A 53 -2.57 -5.57 -2.48
CA GLY A 53 -1.34 -4.80 -2.34
C GLY A 53 -0.20 -5.61 -1.74
N GLU A 54 -0.47 -6.38 -0.67
CA GLU A 54 0.51 -7.29 -0.07
C GLU A 54 1.00 -8.33 -1.09
N ARG A 55 0.07 -8.95 -1.81
CA ARG A 55 0.43 -9.94 -2.83
C ARG A 55 1.22 -9.34 -3.99
N LEU A 56 0.89 -8.12 -4.42
CA LEU A 56 1.68 -7.40 -5.43
C LEU A 56 3.10 -7.11 -4.91
N SER A 57 3.22 -6.75 -3.63
CA SER A 57 4.52 -6.52 -2.98
C SER A 57 5.37 -7.78 -2.93
N GLU A 58 4.78 -8.94 -2.61
CA GLU A 58 5.46 -10.24 -2.62
C GLU A 58 5.93 -10.64 -4.02
N LEU A 59 5.08 -10.46 -5.03
CA LEU A 59 5.40 -10.83 -6.42
C LEU A 59 6.49 -9.94 -7.05
N THR A 60 6.57 -8.68 -6.65
CA THR A 60 7.49 -7.70 -7.24
C THR A 60 8.73 -7.44 -6.38
N GLY A 61 8.71 -7.84 -5.10
CA GLY A 61 9.71 -7.51 -4.10
C GLY A 61 9.70 -6.03 -3.68
N ILE A 62 8.75 -5.22 -4.18
CA ILE A 62 8.67 -3.79 -3.89
C ILE A 62 7.78 -3.59 -2.67
N ARG A 63 8.35 -3.03 -1.59
CA ARG A 63 7.61 -2.66 -0.38
C ARG A 63 7.48 -1.15 -0.31
N VAL A 64 6.25 -0.65 -0.15
CA VAL A 64 6.02 0.74 0.24
C VAL A 64 6.00 0.79 1.76
N GLN A 65 6.86 1.61 2.35
CA GLN A 65 6.73 1.94 3.77
C GLN A 65 5.38 2.64 3.93
N LYS A 66 4.48 2.03 4.70
CA LYS A 66 3.28 2.71 5.20
C LYS A 66 3.78 3.90 6.02
N VAL A 67 3.66 5.10 5.49
CA VAL A 67 3.92 6.31 6.28
C VAL A 67 2.81 6.33 7.31
N LEU A 68 3.13 5.89 8.53
CA LEU A 68 2.24 6.00 9.66
C LEU A 68 1.91 7.48 9.79
N SER A 69 0.63 7.84 9.72
CA SER A 69 0.19 9.21 10.02
C SER A 69 0.75 9.63 11.38
N GLU A 70 1.00 10.92 11.55
CA GLU A 70 1.60 11.50 12.77
C GLU A 70 0.92 10.98 14.05
N GLU A 71 -0.40 10.76 14.01
CA GLU A 71 -1.20 10.17 15.09
C GLU A 71 -0.82 8.73 15.46
N GLU A 72 -0.58 7.87 14.48
CA GLU A 72 -0.16 6.48 14.69
C GLU A 72 1.29 6.41 15.21
N LEU A 73 2.12 7.34 14.74
CA LEU A 73 3.47 7.56 15.22
C LEU A 73 3.44 7.97 16.71
N ILE A 74 2.63 8.96 17.07
CA ILE A 74 2.44 9.42 18.45
C ILE A 74 1.93 8.27 19.34
N ARG A 75 0.95 7.46 18.89
CA ARG A 75 0.47 6.29 19.65
C ARG A 75 1.58 5.29 19.93
N LYS A 76 2.39 4.96 18.92
CA LYS A 76 3.52 4.03 19.06
C LYS A 76 4.58 4.54 20.04
N TYR A 77 4.84 5.86 20.06
CA TYR A 77 5.81 6.47 20.98
C TYR A 77 5.25 6.68 22.39
N THR A 78 3.97 7.07 22.53
CA THR A 78 3.31 7.26 23.84
C THR A 78 3.08 5.95 24.58
N GLN A 79 3.02 4.81 23.88
CA GLN A 79 2.94 3.48 24.49
C GLN A 79 4.19 3.12 25.33
N TYR A 80 5.35 3.76 25.07
CA TYR A 80 6.58 3.56 25.85
C TYR A 80 6.87 4.69 26.85
N ALA A 81 6.09 5.76 26.85
CA ALA A 81 6.18 6.82 27.84
C ALA A 81 5.35 6.44 29.09
N GLY A 82 5.80 5.39 29.79
CA GLY A 82 5.39 5.18 31.19
C GLY A 82 5.78 6.41 32.02
N PRO A 83 5.09 6.70 33.14
CA PRO A 83 5.35 7.91 33.91
C PRO A 83 6.82 7.93 34.32
N LEU A 84 7.55 8.94 33.85
CA LEU A 84 8.88 9.28 34.32
C LEU A 84 8.74 9.55 35.83
N ARG A 85 8.91 8.52 36.66
CA ARG A 85 9.00 8.66 38.11
C ARG A 85 10.27 9.47 38.36
N GLY A 86 10.07 10.73 38.70
CA GLY A 86 11.10 11.61 39.27
C GLY A 86 11.52 11.18 40.66
#